data_AF-A0A2H0P3Y0-F1
#
_entry.id   AF-A0A2H0P3Y0-F1
#
_cell.length_a   1.000
_cell.length_b   1.000
_cell.length_c   1.000
_cell.angle_alpha   90.00
_cell.angle_beta   90.00
_cell.angle_gamma   90.00
#
_symmetry.space_group_name_H-M   'P 1'
#
loop_
_entity.id
_entity.type
_entity.pdbx_description
1 polymer ?
#
loop_
_entity_poly.entity_id
_entity_poly.type
_entity_poly.pdbx_seq_one_letter_code
_entity_poly.pdbx_strand_id
1 'polypeptide(L)'
;EDWLLERLQDSDGLGAIYPGIANSIMAMKCLGYPDTDPRLVAQLQELDRLEVPGEDSTRYQPSRSPVWDTAITMIALAESGLDRSHPALVQAAQWTISKEIKIRGDWAYTNPDGPTGGWHFQFNNAFYPDVDDTAMVLLALRHVHLEEPNAQIREKSFLRGLNWLLSMQSVTGGFAAFDKENTKVILDKIPFADHNAMIDPPTTDITARVLELLGYCGYDATYPAADAAIKFVKTEQEEDGSWYGRWCVNYIYGTWQALRGLAAIGENMDQPCARRAVSWLKSVQLPNGGWGETCETYFDPTLKGKGPATPTQTAWALMTLMAVGDYGPELQRGVEHLLSTQRPDGTWDETEFTGTGFPKVYYLEYTMYRNNFPLQALGIYRKALDSGLARA
;
A
#
# COMPACT_ATOMS: atom_id res chain seq x y z
N GLU A 1 31.24 -7.60 2.57
CA GLU A 1 31.37 -7.14 1.18
C GLU A 1 30.52 -7.97 0.26
N ASP A 2 30.73 -9.30 0.19
CA ASP A 2 29.97 -10.21 -0.69
C ASP A 2 28.45 -10.04 -0.60
N TRP A 3 27.90 -9.99 0.63
CA TRP A 3 26.47 -9.75 0.87
C TRP A 3 25.95 -8.48 0.18
N LEU A 4 26.73 -7.40 0.24
CA LEU A 4 26.39 -6.11 -0.37
C LEU A 4 26.37 -6.27 -1.89
N LEU A 5 27.48 -6.77 -2.47
CA LEU A 5 27.64 -6.87 -3.92
C LEU A 5 26.60 -7.78 -4.58
N GLU A 6 26.20 -8.85 -3.91
CA GLU A 6 25.12 -9.74 -4.35
C GLU A 6 23.80 -8.97 -4.47
N ARG A 7 23.43 -8.20 -3.44
CA ARG A 7 22.16 -7.46 -3.38
C ARG A 7 22.11 -6.18 -4.22
N LEU A 8 23.25 -5.79 -4.81
CA LEU A 8 23.27 -4.74 -5.84
C LEU A 8 22.87 -5.28 -7.22
N GLN A 9 22.84 -6.60 -7.43
CA GLN A 9 22.42 -7.18 -8.70
C GLN A 9 20.91 -7.04 -8.87
N ASP A 10 20.48 -6.72 -10.10
CA ASP A 10 19.07 -6.56 -10.49
C ASP A 10 18.25 -5.65 -9.54
N SER A 11 18.92 -4.64 -8.97
CA SER A 11 18.35 -3.69 -8.03
C SER A 11 18.82 -2.28 -8.35
N ASP A 12 17.95 -1.28 -8.20
CA ASP A 12 18.27 0.15 -8.36
C ASP A 12 19.05 0.67 -7.14
N GLY A 13 20.15 -0.01 -6.83
CA GLY A 13 20.93 0.17 -5.60
C GLY A 13 20.38 -0.63 -4.42
N LEU A 14 21.12 -0.63 -3.30
CA LEU A 14 20.82 -1.50 -2.17
C LEU A 14 19.42 -1.22 -1.59
N GLY A 15 18.52 -2.18 -1.76
CA GLY A 15 17.12 -2.08 -1.35
C GLY A 15 16.32 -1.00 -2.09
N ALA A 16 16.91 -0.35 -3.11
CA ALA A 16 16.33 0.78 -3.84
C ALA A 16 15.75 1.90 -2.94
N ILE A 17 16.43 2.15 -1.80
CA ILE A 17 16.10 3.19 -0.83
C ILE A 17 17.32 4.07 -0.55
N TYR A 18 17.09 5.37 -0.32
CA TYR A 18 18.14 6.36 -0.08
C TYR A 18 19.17 5.93 0.98
N PRO A 19 18.77 5.46 2.19
CA PRO A 19 19.75 5.05 3.19
C PRO A 19 20.60 3.86 2.73
N GLY A 20 20.00 2.88 2.04
CA GLY A 20 20.71 1.71 1.53
C GLY A 20 21.75 2.09 0.49
N ILE A 21 21.38 2.95 -0.46
CA ILE A 21 22.26 3.46 -1.52
C ILE A 21 23.39 4.30 -0.93
N ALA A 22 23.10 5.26 -0.05
CA ALA A 22 24.12 6.10 0.56
C ALA A 22 25.12 5.27 1.40
N ASN A 23 24.61 4.30 2.18
CA ASN A 23 25.44 3.44 3.01
C ASN A 23 26.29 2.47 2.17
N SER A 24 25.78 1.98 1.03
CA SER A 24 26.56 1.12 0.12
C SER A 24 27.75 1.89 -0.45
N ILE A 25 27.54 3.12 -0.91
CA ILE A 25 28.59 4.01 -1.42
C ILE A 25 29.67 4.25 -0.34
N MET A 26 29.25 4.63 0.87
CA MET A 26 30.18 4.86 1.99
C MET A 26 30.98 3.60 2.32
N ALA A 27 30.33 2.44 2.39
CA ALA A 27 31.00 1.17 2.65
C ALA A 27 32.05 0.84 1.57
N MET A 28 31.71 1.03 0.29
CA MET A 28 32.63 0.77 -0.83
C MET A 28 33.84 1.72 -0.81
N LYS A 29 33.65 3.00 -0.47
CA LYS A 29 34.74 3.95 -0.27
C LYS A 29 35.67 3.53 0.88
N CYS A 30 35.10 3.11 2.00
CA CYS A 30 35.86 2.60 3.15
C CYS A 30 36.65 1.33 2.83
N LEU A 31 36.15 0.49 1.90
CA LEU A 31 36.84 -0.71 1.41
C LEU A 31 37.92 -0.39 0.35
N GLY A 32 38.12 0.88 -0.02
CA GLY A 32 39.17 1.30 -0.93
C GLY A 32 38.83 1.13 -2.42
N TYR A 33 37.55 1.04 -2.77
CA TYR A 33 37.12 1.01 -4.17
C TYR A 33 37.57 2.30 -4.88
N PRO A 34 38.26 2.22 -6.04
CA PRO A 34 38.62 3.42 -6.78
C PRO A 34 37.36 4.12 -7.29
N ASP A 35 37.43 5.44 -7.47
CA ASP A 35 36.32 6.26 -7.96
C ASP A 35 35.82 5.85 -9.35
N THR A 36 36.66 5.11 -10.09
CA THR A 36 36.35 4.56 -11.41
C THR A 36 35.79 3.13 -11.36
N ASP A 37 35.64 2.52 -10.19
CA ASP A 37 35.05 1.17 -10.09
C ASP A 37 33.60 1.21 -10.59
N PRO A 38 33.23 0.38 -11.59
CA PRO A 38 31.91 0.45 -12.20
C PRO A 38 30.78 0.19 -11.21
N ARG A 39 31.01 -0.60 -10.15
CA ARG A 39 30.00 -0.90 -9.13
C ARG A 39 29.72 0.33 -8.27
N LEU A 40 30.78 1.06 -7.90
CA LEU A 40 30.66 2.30 -7.13
C LEU A 40 30.01 3.41 -7.97
N VAL A 41 30.44 3.55 -9.23
CA VAL A 41 29.85 4.51 -10.19
C VAL A 41 28.36 4.23 -10.39
N ALA A 42 27.97 2.96 -10.51
CA ALA A 42 26.55 2.59 -10.60
C ALA A 42 25.76 3.06 -9.37
N GLN A 43 26.26 2.86 -8.15
CA GLN A 43 25.57 3.32 -6.94
C GLN A 43 25.46 4.85 -6.86
N LEU A 44 26.50 5.59 -7.28
CA LEU A 44 26.43 7.05 -7.39
C LEU A 44 25.34 7.49 -8.38
N GLN A 45 25.21 6.79 -9.52
CA GLN A 45 24.14 7.06 -10.47
C GLN A 45 22.74 6.75 -9.91
N GLU A 46 22.59 5.71 -9.10
CA GLU A 46 21.30 5.44 -8.42
C GLU A 46 20.96 6.53 -7.42
N LEU A 47 21.95 7.08 -6.71
CA LEU A 47 21.74 8.24 -5.83
C LEU A 47 21.28 9.47 -6.62
N ASP A 48 21.94 9.77 -7.74
CA ASP A 48 21.56 10.88 -8.63
C ASP A 48 20.13 10.71 -9.18
N ARG A 49 19.69 9.49 -9.45
CA ARG A 49 18.32 9.20 -9.93
C ARG A 49 17.22 9.44 -8.90
N LEU A 50 17.56 9.60 -7.62
CA LEU A 50 16.60 10.00 -6.59
C LEU A 50 16.36 11.51 -6.60
N GLU A 51 17.19 12.27 -7.31
CA GLU A 51 17.11 13.72 -7.38
C GLU A 51 15.81 14.19 -8.05
N VAL A 52 15.15 15.16 -7.41
CA VAL A 52 14.00 15.92 -7.93
C VAL A 52 14.36 17.39 -7.86
N PRO A 53 14.84 17.97 -8.99
CA PRO A 53 15.15 19.40 -9.06
C PRO A 53 13.90 20.23 -8.80
N GLY A 54 14.02 21.22 -7.92
CA GLY A 54 13.03 22.28 -7.72
C GLY A 54 13.60 23.64 -8.10
N GLU A 55 12.77 24.68 -8.06
CA GLU A 55 13.19 26.05 -8.41
C GLU A 55 14.24 26.60 -7.41
N ASP A 56 13.98 26.45 -6.11
CA ASP A 56 14.85 26.98 -5.04
C ASP A 56 15.68 25.91 -4.31
N SER A 57 15.30 24.63 -4.44
CA SER A 57 15.97 23.53 -3.77
C SER A 57 15.82 22.22 -4.53
N THR A 58 16.83 21.37 -4.41
CA THR A 58 16.77 19.98 -4.86
C THR A 58 16.27 19.10 -3.72
N ARG A 59 15.31 18.23 -4.02
CA ARG A 59 14.84 17.19 -3.10
C ARG A 59 15.37 15.83 -3.55
N TYR A 60 15.60 14.93 -2.61
CA TYR A 60 15.92 13.53 -2.91
C TYR A 60 14.76 12.64 -2.45
N GLN A 61 14.28 11.80 -3.35
CA GLN A 61 13.26 10.82 -3.04
C GLN A 61 13.85 9.75 -2.11
N PRO A 62 13.16 9.34 -1.03
CA PRO A 62 13.62 8.23 -0.20
C PRO A 62 13.59 6.89 -0.94
N SER A 63 12.65 6.75 -1.86
CA SER A 63 12.47 5.64 -2.79
C SER A 63 11.52 6.10 -3.89
N ARG A 64 11.36 5.30 -4.94
CA ARG A 64 10.46 5.59 -6.06
C ARG A 64 9.35 4.54 -6.07
N SER A 65 8.10 4.96 -6.29
CA SER A 65 6.87 4.15 -6.12
C SER A 65 6.19 3.67 -7.42
N PRO A 66 6.89 3.38 -8.54
CA PRO A 66 6.24 3.21 -9.83
C PRO A 66 5.34 1.97 -9.92
N VAL A 67 5.69 0.85 -9.27
CA VAL A 67 4.85 -0.37 -9.31
C VAL A 67 3.57 -0.14 -8.51
N TRP A 68 3.72 0.39 -7.30
CA TRP A 68 2.64 0.79 -6.42
C TRP A 68 1.66 1.76 -7.09
N ASP A 69 2.18 2.87 -7.62
CA ASP A 69 1.37 3.91 -8.27
C ASP A 69 0.66 3.37 -9.51
N THR A 70 1.33 2.51 -10.29
CA THR A 70 0.74 1.89 -11.48
C THR A 70 -0.42 0.96 -11.08
N ALA A 71 -0.23 0.11 -10.06
CA ALA A 71 -1.25 -0.82 -9.61
C ALA A 71 -2.51 -0.10 -9.10
N ILE A 72 -2.35 0.92 -8.22
CA ILE A 72 -3.50 1.70 -7.73
C ILE A 72 -4.19 2.44 -8.87
N THR A 73 -3.42 3.04 -9.78
CA THR A 73 -3.99 3.79 -10.92
C THR A 73 -4.78 2.88 -11.85
N MET A 74 -4.30 1.65 -12.11
CA MET A 74 -5.04 0.65 -12.89
C MET A 74 -6.40 0.32 -12.25
N ILE A 75 -6.41 0.10 -10.93
CA ILE A 75 -7.64 -0.19 -10.18
C ILE A 75 -8.59 1.02 -10.24
N ALA A 76 -8.11 2.22 -9.92
CA ALA A 76 -8.90 3.45 -9.93
C ALA A 76 -9.53 3.74 -11.30
N LEU A 77 -8.78 3.57 -12.39
CA LEU A 77 -9.29 3.74 -13.75
C LEU A 77 -10.36 2.69 -14.09
N ALA A 78 -10.12 1.42 -13.77
CA ALA A 78 -11.08 0.36 -14.04
C ALA A 78 -12.37 0.51 -13.21
N GLU A 79 -12.27 0.89 -11.95
CA GLU A 79 -13.43 1.09 -11.06
C GLU A 79 -14.18 2.39 -11.36
N SER A 80 -13.51 3.40 -11.91
CA SER A 80 -14.15 4.60 -12.46
C SER A 80 -14.79 4.39 -13.83
N GLY A 81 -14.84 3.14 -14.32
CA GLY A 81 -15.59 2.72 -15.50
C GLY A 81 -14.85 2.88 -16.82
N LEU A 82 -13.54 3.10 -16.81
CA LEU A 82 -12.75 2.93 -18.03
C LEU A 82 -12.86 1.49 -18.52
N ASP A 83 -12.98 1.31 -19.84
CA ASP A 83 -13.04 -0.04 -20.43
C ASP A 83 -11.83 -0.88 -20.00
N ARG A 84 -12.08 -2.10 -19.52
CA ARG A 84 -11.03 -2.98 -18.98
C ARG A 84 -10.02 -3.44 -20.03
N SER A 85 -10.32 -3.28 -21.31
CA SER A 85 -9.44 -3.56 -22.45
C SER A 85 -8.80 -2.28 -23.01
N HIS A 86 -8.98 -1.13 -22.34
CA HIS A 86 -8.43 0.14 -22.79
C HIS A 86 -6.90 0.02 -22.99
N PRO A 87 -6.33 0.54 -24.10
CA PRO A 87 -4.92 0.34 -24.44
C PRO A 87 -3.94 0.73 -23.32
N ALA A 88 -4.23 1.80 -22.57
CA ALA A 88 -3.40 2.21 -21.44
C ALA A 88 -3.40 1.19 -20.28
N LEU A 89 -4.54 0.55 -19.98
CA LEU A 89 -4.61 -0.49 -18.95
C LEU A 89 -3.89 -1.76 -19.40
N VAL A 90 -4.03 -2.12 -20.69
CA VAL A 90 -3.31 -3.26 -21.29
C VAL A 90 -1.80 -3.05 -21.22
N GLN A 91 -1.33 -1.85 -21.59
CA GLN A 91 0.09 -1.50 -21.51
C GLN A 91 0.60 -1.53 -20.07
N ALA A 92 -0.14 -0.93 -19.13
CA ALA A 92 0.20 -0.94 -17.72
C ALA A 92 0.28 -2.37 -17.17
N ALA A 93 -0.71 -3.23 -17.46
CA ALA A 93 -0.71 -4.63 -17.04
C ALA A 93 0.50 -5.41 -17.58
N GLN A 94 0.86 -5.23 -18.86
CA GLN A 94 2.03 -5.88 -19.45
C GLN A 94 3.33 -5.41 -18.81
N TRP A 95 3.46 -4.10 -18.55
CA TRP A 95 4.61 -3.54 -17.85
C TRP A 95 4.71 -4.09 -16.42
N THR A 96 3.61 -4.13 -15.66
CA THR A 96 3.58 -4.68 -14.31
C THR A 96 3.94 -6.17 -14.30
N ILE A 97 3.42 -6.97 -15.25
CA ILE A 97 3.81 -8.40 -15.39
C ILE A 97 5.32 -8.54 -15.65
N SER A 98 5.93 -7.61 -16.41
CA SER A 98 7.37 -7.63 -16.66
C SER A 98 8.23 -7.37 -15.41
N LYS A 99 7.62 -6.82 -14.35
CA LYS A 99 8.26 -6.55 -13.05
C LYS A 99 8.18 -7.69 -12.05
N GLU A 100 7.58 -8.83 -12.43
CA GLU A 100 7.52 -10.01 -11.57
C GLU A 100 8.93 -10.52 -11.21
N ILE A 101 9.16 -10.70 -9.92
CA ILE A 101 10.41 -11.27 -9.39
C ILE A 101 10.35 -12.80 -9.47
N LYS A 102 11.42 -13.40 -10.02
CA LYS A 102 11.53 -14.86 -10.23
C LYS A 102 12.77 -15.46 -9.56
N ILE A 103 13.41 -14.70 -8.68
CA ILE A 103 14.55 -15.13 -7.87
C ILE A 103 14.17 -15.19 -6.40
N ARG A 104 15.04 -15.77 -5.58
CA ARG A 104 14.88 -15.78 -4.12
C ARG A 104 15.52 -14.51 -3.54
N GLY A 105 14.77 -13.78 -2.72
CA GLY A 105 15.24 -12.62 -1.98
C GLY A 105 15.60 -12.95 -0.53
N ASP A 106 15.83 -11.93 0.29
CA ASP A 106 16.20 -12.10 1.70
C ASP A 106 15.08 -12.76 2.53
N TRP A 107 13.82 -12.62 2.11
CA TRP A 107 12.65 -13.31 2.66
C TRP A 107 12.81 -14.84 2.73
N ALA A 108 13.69 -15.42 1.89
CA ALA A 108 14.00 -16.84 1.93
C ALA A 108 14.60 -17.30 3.26
N TYR A 109 15.16 -16.39 4.07
CA TYR A 109 15.73 -16.72 5.37
C TYR A 109 14.66 -17.15 6.37
N THR A 110 13.52 -16.46 6.40
CA THR A 110 12.38 -16.79 7.28
C THR A 110 11.36 -17.71 6.60
N ASN A 111 11.48 -17.90 5.28
CA ASN A 111 10.62 -18.76 4.47
C ASN A 111 11.44 -19.62 3.46
N PRO A 112 12.27 -20.56 3.93
CA PRO A 112 13.19 -21.33 3.08
C PRO A 112 12.49 -22.18 2.02
N ASP A 113 11.27 -22.63 2.30
CA ASP A 113 10.48 -23.47 1.38
C ASP A 113 9.48 -22.65 0.54
N GLY A 114 9.41 -21.33 0.73
CA GLY A 114 8.52 -20.45 -0.03
C GLY A 114 8.87 -20.44 -1.54
N PRO A 115 7.87 -20.44 -2.44
CA PRO A 115 8.11 -20.36 -3.88
C PRO A 115 8.59 -18.97 -4.28
N THR A 116 9.26 -18.81 -5.43
CA THR A 116 9.58 -17.48 -5.96
C THR A 116 8.35 -16.80 -6.56
N GLY A 117 8.23 -15.50 -6.36
CA GLY A 117 7.19 -14.66 -6.92
C GLY A 117 7.24 -13.27 -6.28
N GLY A 118 6.18 -12.50 -6.47
CA GLY A 118 6.04 -11.19 -5.87
C GLY A 118 6.56 -10.05 -6.73
N TRP A 119 6.27 -8.84 -6.26
CA TRP A 119 6.64 -7.57 -6.85
C TRP A 119 7.26 -6.69 -5.77
N HIS A 120 8.08 -5.74 -6.22
CA HIS A 120 8.67 -4.69 -5.40
C HIS A 120 7.96 -3.36 -5.66
N PHE A 121 8.06 -2.45 -4.71
CA PHE A 121 7.66 -1.04 -4.84
C PHE A 121 8.31 -0.27 -6.01
N GLN A 122 9.61 -0.51 -6.25
CA GLN A 122 10.46 0.30 -7.15
C GLN A 122 10.43 -0.16 -8.62
N PHE A 123 11.36 0.32 -9.48
CA PHE A 123 11.50 -0.20 -10.84
C PHE A 123 12.23 -1.54 -10.87
N ASN A 124 13.30 -1.69 -10.09
CA ASN A 124 14.04 -2.95 -9.93
C ASN A 124 14.54 -3.06 -8.48
N ASN A 125 14.24 -4.17 -7.82
CA ASN A 125 14.66 -4.46 -6.44
C ASN A 125 14.52 -5.96 -6.15
N ALA A 126 15.20 -6.80 -6.93
CA ALA A 126 14.88 -8.23 -7.05
C ALA A 126 14.99 -9.04 -5.73
N PHE A 127 15.76 -8.56 -4.76
CA PHE A 127 15.93 -9.22 -3.46
C PHE A 127 14.87 -8.87 -2.42
N TYR A 128 14.04 -7.86 -2.68
CA TYR A 128 13.08 -7.31 -1.73
C TYR A 128 11.68 -7.13 -2.37
N PRO A 129 11.02 -8.24 -2.82
CA PRO A 129 9.58 -8.20 -3.00
C PRO A 129 8.89 -7.86 -1.68
N ASP A 130 7.77 -7.17 -1.75
CA ASP A 130 6.93 -6.88 -0.61
C ASP A 130 5.49 -7.38 -0.83
N VAL A 131 4.85 -7.74 0.28
CA VAL A 131 3.51 -8.33 0.30
C VAL A 131 2.47 -7.33 -0.17
N ASP A 132 2.70 -6.05 0.11
CA ASP A 132 1.73 -4.99 -0.17
C ASP A 132 1.61 -4.73 -1.67
N ASP A 133 2.72 -4.41 -2.34
CA ASP A 133 2.80 -4.28 -3.80
C ASP A 133 2.36 -5.55 -4.49
N THR A 134 2.75 -6.73 -3.98
CA THR A 134 2.29 -7.99 -4.56
C THR A 134 0.76 -8.11 -4.50
N ALA A 135 0.13 -7.76 -3.37
CA ALA A 135 -1.31 -7.81 -3.24
C ALA A 135 -2.00 -6.84 -4.22
N MET A 136 -1.51 -5.59 -4.31
CA MET A 136 -2.07 -4.58 -5.19
C MET A 136 -1.87 -4.89 -6.67
N VAL A 137 -0.71 -5.41 -7.06
CA VAL A 137 -0.44 -5.84 -8.43
C VAL A 137 -1.39 -6.97 -8.81
N LEU A 138 -1.54 -7.99 -7.97
CA LEU A 138 -2.47 -9.09 -8.24
C LEU A 138 -3.91 -8.57 -8.39
N LEU A 139 -4.35 -7.68 -7.50
CA LEU A 139 -5.65 -7.05 -7.61
C LEU A 139 -5.80 -6.27 -8.92
N ALA A 140 -4.85 -5.40 -9.26
CA ALA A 140 -4.83 -4.62 -10.50
C ALA A 140 -4.91 -5.50 -11.76
N LEU A 141 -4.19 -6.62 -11.79
CA LEU A 141 -4.23 -7.58 -12.91
C LEU A 141 -5.60 -8.23 -13.08
N ARG A 142 -6.41 -8.35 -12.02
CA ARG A 142 -7.81 -8.83 -12.10
C ARG A 142 -8.77 -7.77 -12.64
N HIS A 143 -8.38 -6.50 -12.68
CA HIS A 143 -9.17 -5.42 -13.25
C HIS A 143 -8.96 -5.22 -14.76
N VAL A 144 -7.97 -5.87 -15.38
CA VAL A 144 -7.65 -5.67 -16.81
C VAL A 144 -7.99 -6.89 -17.65
N HIS A 145 -8.69 -6.66 -18.76
CA HIS A 145 -8.91 -7.65 -19.81
C HIS A 145 -7.69 -7.68 -20.74
N LEU A 146 -7.09 -8.86 -20.90
CA LEU A 146 -6.00 -9.10 -21.82
C LEU A 146 -6.44 -10.19 -22.78
N GLU A 147 -6.11 -10.03 -24.07
CA GLU A 147 -6.30 -11.08 -25.06
C GLU A 147 -5.15 -12.09 -25.02
N GLU A 148 -5.34 -13.25 -25.63
CA GLU A 148 -4.27 -14.25 -25.78
C GLU A 148 -3.16 -13.75 -26.71
N PRO A 149 -1.87 -14.04 -26.43
CA PRO A 149 -1.35 -14.92 -25.36
C PRO A 149 -1.13 -14.23 -24.00
N ASN A 150 -1.42 -12.92 -23.90
CA ASN A 150 -1.10 -12.14 -22.70
C ASN A 150 -1.98 -12.54 -21.50
N ALA A 151 -3.21 -12.98 -21.75
CA ALA A 151 -4.07 -13.56 -20.72
C ALA A 151 -3.40 -14.77 -20.03
N GLN A 152 -2.85 -15.71 -20.80
CA GLN A 152 -2.15 -16.86 -20.23
C GLN A 152 -0.88 -16.47 -19.47
N ILE A 153 -0.13 -15.47 -19.96
CA ILE A 153 1.07 -14.96 -19.28
C ILE A 153 0.68 -14.35 -17.93
N ARG A 154 -0.38 -13.52 -17.91
CA ARG A 154 -0.94 -12.95 -16.68
C ARG A 154 -1.31 -14.05 -15.69
N GLU A 155 -2.07 -15.09 -16.09
CA GLU A 155 -2.49 -16.13 -15.13
C GLU A 155 -1.31 -16.89 -14.52
N LYS A 156 -0.27 -17.18 -15.32
CA LYS A 156 0.95 -17.83 -14.79
C LYS A 156 1.67 -16.95 -13.78
N SER A 157 1.76 -15.65 -14.06
CA SER A 157 2.38 -14.67 -13.16
C SER A 157 1.56 -14.46 -11.89
N PHE A 158 0.25 -14.34 -12.05
CA PHE A 158 -0.70 -14.22 -10.95
C PHE A 158 -0.59 -15.39 -9.97
N LEU A 159 -0.56 -16.63 -10.47
CA LEU A 159 -0.46 -17.82 -9.62
C LEU A 159 0.87 -17.90 -8.85
N ARG A 160 2.00 -17.51 -9.46
CA ARG A 160 3.28 -17.43 -8.74
C ARG A 160 3.24 -16.37 -7.65
N GLY A 161 2.74 -15.19 -7.98
CA GLY A 161 2.53 -14.10 -7.03
C GLY A 161 1.68 -14.49 -5.84
N LEU A 162 0.50 -15.06 -6.10
CA LEU A 162 -0.44 -15.48 -5.06
C LEU A 162 0.18 -16.57 -4.17
N ASN A 163 0.89 -17.55 -4.74
CA ASN A 163 1.54 -18.60 -3.97
C ASN A 163 2.70 -18.06 -3.11
N TRP A 164 3.50 -17.12 -3.62
CA TRP A 164 4.51 -16.44 -2.80
C TRP A 164 3.85 -15.66 -1.66
N LEU A 165 2.86 -14.81 -1.97
CA LEU A 165 2.14 -13.99 -1.00
C LEU A 165 1.55 -14.84 0.12
N LEU A 166 0.82 -15.92 -0.20
CA LEU A 166 0.23 -16.82 0.80
C LEU A 166 1.28 -17.50 1.69
N SER A 167 2.47 -17.81 1.14
CA SER A 167 3.55 -18.40 1.93
C SER A 167 4.16 -17.43 2.96
N MET A 168 3.97 -16.12 2.76
CA MET A 168 4.46 -15.05 3.64
C MET A 168 3.56 -14.77 4.84
N GLN A 169 2.48 -15.54 5.04
CA GLN A 169 1.65 -15.42 6.23
C GLN A 169 2.45 -15.81 7.48
N SER A 170 2.38 -14.97 8.52
CA SER A 170 3.01 -15.25 9.82
C SER A 170 2.11 -16.12 10.70
N VAL A 171 2.68 -16.73 11.74
CA VAL A 171 1.97 -17.60 12.70
C VAL A 171 0.85 -16.87 13.46
N THR A 172 0.90 -15.54 13.54
CA THR A 172 -0.15 -14.70 14.11
C THR A 172 -1.40 -14.62 13.21
N GLY A 173 -1.32 -15.11 11.97
CA GLY A 173 -2.36 -14.97 10.94
C GLY A 173 -2.22 -13.70 10.10
N GLY A 174 -1.42 -12.73 10.53
CA GLY A 174 -1.17 -11.50 9.79
C GLY A 174 -0.06 -11.61 8.75
N PHE A 175 0.07 -10.56 7.95
CA PHE A 175 1.12 -10.36 6.97
C PHE A 175 1.93 -9.11 7.30
N ALA A 176 3.25 -9.21 7.14
CA ALA A 176 4.20 -8.10 7.25
C ALA A 176 4.57 -7.57 5.85
N ALA A 177 5.42 -6.54 5.75
CA ALA A 177 5.77 -5.97 4.46
C ALA A 177 6.70 -6.87 3.65
N PHE A 178 7.81 -7.35 4.21
CA PHE A 178 8.87 -8.06 3.51
C PHE A 178 9.09 -9.46 4.06
N ASP A 179 9.01 -9.65 5.38
CA ASP A 179 9.43 -10.88 6.04
C ASP A 179 8.36 -11.45 6.98
N LYS A 180 8.06 -12.75 6.83
CA LYS A 180 7.33 -13.46 7.89
C LYS A 180 8.22 -13.65 9.13
N GLU A 181 7.61 -13.66 10.31
CA GLU A 181 8.30 -13.92 11.59
C GLU A 181 9.40 -12.92 11.98
N ASN A 182 9.46 -11.74 11.34
CA ASN A 182 10.40 -10.68 11.71
C ASN A 182 9.86 -9.86 12.90
N THR A 183 9.76 -10.52 14.06
CA THR A 183 9.00 -10.03 15.24
C THR A 183 9.84 -9.93 16.52
N LYS A 184 11.17 -9.93 16.41
CA LYS A 184 12.09 -9.93 17.56
C LYS A 184 12.22 -8.54 18.20
N VAL A 185 11.21 -8.12 18.95
CA VAL A 185 11.09 -6.79 19.61
C VAL A 185 12.32 -6.36 20.42
N ILE A 186 13.14 -7.30 20.92
CA ILE A 186 14.40 -6.98 21.60
C ILE A 186 15.36 -6.17 20.71
N LEU A 187 15.29 -6.33 19.38
CA LEU A 187 16.09 -5.58 18.42
C LEU A 187 15.72 -4.09 18.36
N ASP A 188 14.54 -3.69 18.82
CA ASP A 188 14.16 -2.28 18.96
C ASP A 188 14.66 -1.67 20.28
N LYS A 189 15.40 -2.42 21.11
CA LYS A 189 15.89 -1.95 22.42
C LYS A 189 17.39 -1.69 22.45
N ILE A 190 18.06 -1.77 21.31
CA ILE A 190 19.50 -1.47 21.19
C ILE A 190 19.71 0.04 20.91
N PRO A 191 20.87 0.63 21.27
CA PRO A 191 21.13 2.06 21.06
C PRO A 191 21.02 2.53 19.61
N PHE A 192 21.22 1.63 18.64
CA PHE A 192 21.09 1.93 17.21
C PHE A 192 19.62 2.01 16.74
N ALA A 193 18.67 1.46 17.51
CA ALA A 193 17.26 1.33 17.15
C ALA A 193 16.40 2.49 17.69
N ASP A 194 16.95 3.69 17.75
CA ASP A 194 16.28 4.89 18.24
C ASP A 194 15.00 5.27 17.45
N HIS A 195 14.84 4.70 16.25
CA HIS A 195 13.68 4.88 15.39
C HIS A 195 12.61 3.76 15.49
N ASN A 196 12.79 2.73 16.34
CA ASN A 196 11.89 1.57 16.51
C ASN A 196 11.42 0.93 15.17
N ALA A 197 12.33 0.78 14.22
CA ALA A 197 12.06 0.28 12.88
C ALA A 197 13.01 -0.86 12.49
N MET A 198 13.50 -1.63 13.47
CA MET A 198 14.47 -2.71 13.22
C MET A 198 13.83 -4.04 12.86
N ILE A 199 12.50 -4.12 12.96
CA ILE A 199 11.71 -5.32 12.72
C ILE A 199 10.55 -5.04 11.76
N ASP A 200 9.99 -6.11 11.21
CA ASP A 200 8.85 -6.08 10.28
C ASP A 200 7.72 -7.01 10.79
N PRO A 201 7.00 -6.61 11.84
CA PRO A 201 5.90 -7.40 12.36
C PRO A 201 4.66 -7.31 11.44
N PRO A 202 3.79 -8.32 11.46
CA PRO A 202 2.51 -8.26 10.77
C PRO A 202 1.66 -7.05 11.16
N THR A 203 0.95 -6.49 10.19
CA THR A 203 0.19 -5.22 10.35
C THR A 203 -1.20 -5.34 9.75
N THR A 204 -2.16 -4.58 10.31
CA THR A 204 -3.58 -4.67 9.91
C THR A 204 -3.81 -4.26 8.47
N ASP A 205 -3.18 -3.18 8.03
CA ASP A 205 -3.32 -2.63 6.68
C ASP A 205 -2.90 -3.64 5.61
N ILE A 206 -1.72 -4.25 5.73
CA ILE A 206 -1.27 -5.29 4.80
C ILE A 206 -2.16 -6.54 4.89
N THR A 207 -2.47 -6.99 6.11
CA THR A 207 -3.28 -8.20 6.31
C THR A 207 -4.67 -8.05 5.69
N ALA A 208 -5.33 -6.90 5.89
CA ALA A 208 -6.65 -6.65 5.35
C ALA A 208 -6.63 -6.44 3.82
N ARG A 209 -5.53 -5.95 3.25
CA ARG A 209 -5.34 -5.90 1.80
C ARG A 209 -5.22 -7.29 1.18
N VAL A 210 -4.57 -8.23 1.86
CA VAL A 210 -4.58 -9.63 1.45
C VAL A 210 -6.00 -10.19 1.50
N LEU A 211 -6.80 -9.88 2.52
CA LEU A 211 -8.22 -10.28 2.57
C LEU A 211 -9.02 -9.71 1.38
N GLU A 212 -8.78 -8.46 1.02
CA GLU A 212 -9.41 -7.85 -0.17
C GLU A 212 -9.08 -8.64 -1.44
N LEU A 213 -7.79 -8.88 -1.69
CA LEU A 213 -7.36 -9.68 -2.83
C LEU A 213 -8.01 -11.08 -2.84
N LEU A 214 -8.03 -11.75 -1.70
CA LEU A 214 -8.59 -13.11 -1.60
C LEU A 214 -10.09 -13.12 -1.91
N GLY A 215 -10.85 -12.13 -1.43
CA GLY A 215 -12.26 -11.95 -1.78
C GLY A 215 -12.45 -11.76 -3.29
N TYR A 216 -11.61 -10.94 -3.93
CA TYR A 216 -11.62 -10.75 -5.39
C TYR A 216 -11.24 -12.02 -6.18
N CYS A 217 -10.50 -12.94 -5.57
CA CYS A 217 -10.18 -14.23 -6.16
C CYS A 217 -11.28 -15.29 -5.95
N GLY A 218 -12.35 -14.96 -5.23
CA GLY A 218 -13.45 -15.88 -4.92
C GLY A 218 -13.18 -16.81 -3.75
N TYR A 219 -12.17 -16.52 -2.91
CA TYR A 219 -12.06 -17.15 -1.59
C TYR A 219 -13.08 -16.52 -0.63
N ASP A 220 -13.35 -17.22 0.46
CA ASP A 220 -14.23 -16.74 1.54
C ASP A 220 -13.55 -16.94 2.91
N ALA A 221 -14.26 -16.54 3.96
CA ALA A 221 -13.80 -16.65 5.35
C ALA A 221 -13.50 -18.09 5.81
N THR A 222 -13.91 -19.13 5.06
CA THR A 222 -13.60 -20.53 5.40
C THR A 222 -12.23 -20.98 4.90
N TYR A 223 -11.60 -20.21 4.01
CA TYR A 223 -10.23 -20.49 3.58
C TYR A 223 -9.26 -20.29 4.75
N PRO A 224 -8.40 -21.26 5.10
CA PRO A 224 -7.59 -21.20 6.32
C PRO A 224 -6.74 -19.94 6.48
N ALA A 225 -6.13 -19.45 5.40
CA ALA A 225 -5.35 -18.22 5.44
C ALA A 225 -6.23 -16.98 5.69
N ALA A 226 -7.44 -16.96 5.12
CA ALA A 226 -8.41 -15.88 5.33
C ALA A 226 -8.96 -15.89 6.76
N ASP A 227 -9.34 -17.05 7.30
CA ASP A 227 -9.81 -17.20 8.69
C ASP A 227 -8.76 -16.67 9.70
N ALA A 228 -7.49 -17.03 9.51
CA ALA A 228 -6.39 -16.55 10.36
C ALA A 228 -6.19 -15.03 10.23
N ALA A 229 -6.25 -14.49 9.02
CA ALA A 229 -6.11 -13.05 8.76
C ALA A 229 -7.31 -12.24 9.32
N ILE A 230 -8.54 -12.76 9.21
CA ILE A 230 -9.74 -12.15 9.81
C ILE A 230 -9.58 -12.06 11.33
N LYS A 231 -9.12 -13.14 11.98
CA LYS A 231 -8.85 -13.15 13.43
C LYS A 231 -7.78 -12.14 13.81
N PHE A 232 -6.70 -12.06 13.06
CA PHE A 232 -5.64 -11.06 13.26
C PHE A 232 -6.23 -9.64 13.21
N VAL A 233 -6.89 -9.28 12.10
CA VAL A 233 -7.48 -7.94 11.92
C VAL A 233 -8.46 -7.61 13.04
N LYS A 234 -9.34 -8.54 13.44
CA LYS A 234 -10.31 -8.28 14.52
C LYS A 234 -9.66 -8.10 15.90
N THR A 235 -8.54 -8.77 16.17
CA THR A 235 -7.79 -8.62 17.43
C THR A 235 -7.08 -7.27 17.52
N GLU A 236 -6.63 -6.73 16.39
CA GLU A 236 -5.94 -5.44 16.31
C GLU A 236 -6.88 -4.22 16.33
N GLN A 237 -8.19 -4.42 16.51
CA GLN A 237 -9.16 -3.32 16.57
C GLN A 237 -9.01 -2.54 17.89
N GLU A 238 -8.97 -1.21 17.78
CA GLU A 238 -8.97 -0.30 18.92
C GLU A 238 -10.33 -0.27 19.65
N GLU A 239 -10.34 0.20 20.90
CA GLU A 239 -11.57 0.27 21.70
C GLU A 239 -12.67 1.14 21.06
N ASP A 240 -12.28 2.23 20.40
CA ASP A 240 -13.17 3.13 19.66
C ASP A 240 -13.67 2.53 18.33
N GLY A 241 -13.11 1.39 17.91
CA GLY A 241 -13.44 0.69 16.68
C GLY A 241 -12.53 1.01 15.50
N SER A 242 -11.62 1.96 15.62
CA SER A 242 -10.63 2.26 14.57
C SER A 242 -9.54 1.18 14.48
N TRP A 243 -8.74 1.24 13.41
CA TRP A 243 -7.52 0.45 13.26
C TRP A 243 -6.32 1.33 12.96
N TYR A 244 -5.19 1.03 13.58
CA TYR A 244 -3.92 1.73 13.34
C TYR A 244 -3.41 1.54 11.91
N GLY A 245 -2.98 2.62 11.27
CA GLY A 245 -2.37 2.62 9.95
C GLY A 245 -0.84 2.62 10.04
N ARG A 246 -0.20 1.51 9.66
CA ARG A 246 1.27 1.38 9.75
C ARG A 246 1.99 2.12 8.61
N TRP A 247 1.43 2.07 7.41
CA TRP A 247 2.08 2.55 6.18
C TRP A 247 1.49 3.83 5.59
N CYS A 248 0.36 4.30 6.14
CA CYS A 248 -0.29 5.55 5.77
C CYS A 248 -0.99 6.18 6.98
N VAL A 249 -1.16 7.49 6.94
CA VAL A 249 -1.67 8.32 8.05
C VAL A 249 -3.18 8.23 8.15
N ASN A 250 -3.76 7.82 9.28
CA ASN A 250 -3.32 6.77 10.19
C ASN A 250 -4.55 5.91 10.47
N TYR A 251 -5.40 6.31 11.40
CA TYR A 251 -6.59 5.57 11.79
C TYR A 251 -7.68 5.60 10.71
N ILE A 252 -7.79 6.67 9.92
CA ILE A 252 -8.72 6.69 8.77
C ILE A 252 -8.28 5.64 7.75
N TYR A 253 -6.99 5.59 7.44
CA TYR A 253 -6.41 4.62 6.50
C TYR A 253 -6.55 3.18 7.01
N GLY A 254 -6.11 2.90 8.24
CA GLY A 254 -6.16 1.56 8.81
C GLY A 254 -7.59 1.04 8.88
N THR A 255 -8.53 1.89 9.28
CA THR A 255 -9.97 1.54 9.34
C THR A 255 -10.54 1.26 7.96
N TRP A 256 -10.18 2.08 6.96
CA TRP A 256 -10.59 1.85 5.58
C TRP A 256 -10.11 0.50 5.06
N GLN A 257 -8.81 0.23 5.19
CA GLN A 257 -8.25 -1.02 4.66
C GLN A 257 -8.81 -2.24 5.41
N ALA A 258 -8.99 -2.15 6.73
CA ALA A 258 -9.59 -3.20 7.55
C ALA A 258 -11.01 -3.55 7.09
N LEU A 259 -11.91 -2.55 7.02
CA LEU A 259 -13.30 -2.79 6.65
C LEU A 259 -13.46 -3.17 5.18
N ARG A 260 -12.66 -2.61 4.28
CA ARG A 260 -12.67 -2.98 2.87
C ARG A 260 -12.25 -4.45 2.67
N GLY A 261 -11.20 -4.89 3.36
CA GLY A 261 -10.76 -6.28 3.34
C GLY A 261 -11.77 -7.25 3.94
N LEU A 262 -12.32 -6.93 5.11
CA LEU A 262 -13.33 -7.75 5.77
C LEU A 262 -14.61 -7.85 4.92
N ALA A 263 -15.08 -6.75 4.34
CA ALA A 263 -16.24 -6.76 3.45
C ALA A 263 -15.99 -7.61 2.19
N ALA A 264 -14.83 -7.46 1.56
CA ALA A 264 -14.47 -8.18 0.35
C ALA A 264 -14.39 -9.70 0.54
N ILE A 265 -13.88 -10.19 1.68
CA ILE A 265 -13.81 -11.63 2.00
C ILE A 265 -15.16 -12.20 2.49
N GLY A 266 -16.19 -11.36 2.60
CA GLY A 266 -17.56 -11.77 2.92
C GLY A 266 -17.93 -11.77 4.40
N GLU A 267 -17.17 -11.08 5.27
CA GLU A 267 -17.58 -10.89 6.65
C GLU A 267 -18.86 -10.07 6.76
N ASN A 268 -19.68 -10.36 7.76
CA ASN A 268 -20.92 -9.63 7.99
C ASN A 268 -20.64 -8.23 8.56
N MET A 269 -20.90 -7.19 7.76
CA MET A 269 -20.69 -5.79 8.12
C MET A 269 -21.73 -5.21 9.10
N ASP A 270 -22.74 -5.99 9.50
CA ASP A 270 -23.63 -5.66 10.62
C ASP A 270 -23.04 -6.01 12.00
N GLN A 271 -21.89 -6.67 12.05
CA GLN A 271 -21.26 -7.06 13.32
C GLN A 271 -20.84 -5.82 14.14
N PRO A 272 -20.77 -5.95 15.49
CA PRO A 272 -20.37 -4.85 16.36
C PRO A 272 -19.02 -4.22 16.00
N CYS A 273 -18.05 -5.00 15.48
CA CYS A 273 -16.75 -4.45 15.08
C CYS A 273 -16.89 -3.41 13.96
N ALA A 274 -17.62 -3.72 12.89
CA ALA A 274 -17.85 -2.82 11.77
C ALA A 274 -18.70 -1.61 12.19
N ARG A 275 -19.74 -1.82 13.00
CA ARG A 275 -20.59 -0.73 13.49
C ARG A 275 -19.84 0.30 14.35
N ARG A 276 -18.94 -0.16 15.24
CA ARG A 276 -18.10 0.76 16.03
C ARG A 276 -17.18 1.57 15.13
N ALA A 277 -16.51 0.92 14.19
CA ALA A 277 -15.61 1.57 13.24
C ALA A 277 -16.30 2.64 12.39
N VAL A 278 -17.49 2.34 11.86
CA VAL A 278 -18.31 3.29 11.11
C VAL A 278 -18.79 4.44 11.99
N SER A 279 -19.24 4.14 13.22
CA SER A 279 -19.63 5.17 14.18
C SER A 279 -18.48 6.13 14.50
N TRP A 280 -17.27 5.60 14.71
CA TRP A 280 -16.07 6.41 14.93
C TRP A 280 -15.76 7.25 13.69
N LEU A 281 -15.72 6.65 12.50
CA LEU A 281 -15.40 7.35 11.26
C LEU A 281 -16.37 8.52 11.00
N LYS A 282 -17.67 8.32 11.22
CA LYS A 282 -18.68 9.39 11.11
C LYS A 282 -18.48 10.50 12.14
N SER A 283 -18.08 10.14 13.38
CA SER A 283 -17.84 11.11 14.45
C SER A 283 -16.68 12.08 14.17
N VAL A 284 -15.77 11.70 13.28
CA VAL A 284 -14.61 12.51 12.88
C VAL A 284 -14.77 13.18 11.50
N GLN A 285 -15.95 13.13 10.88
CA GLN A 285 -16.21 13.89 9.65
C GLN A 285 -16.18 15.40 9.93
N LEU A 286 -15.46 16.15 9.09
CA LEU A 286 -15.30 17.59 9.26
C LEU A 286 -16.56 18.37 8.82
N PRO A 287 -16.75 19.63 9.27
CA PRO A 287 -17.89 20.46 8.86
C PRO A 287 -18.01 20.68 7.34
N ASN A 288 -16.89 20.65 6.61
CA ASN A 288 -16.84 20.78 5.15
C ASN A 288 -17.18 19.47 4.40
N GLY A 289 -17.47 18.37 5.11
CA GLY A 289 -17.83 17.07 4.56
C GLY A 289 -16.65 16.13 4.32
N GLY A 290 -15.42 16.63 4.34
CA GLY A 290 -14.22 15.80 4.18
C GLY A 290 -13.77 15.10 5.46
N TRP A 291 -12.72 14.30 5.32
CA TRP A 291 -11.98 13.67 6.41
C TRP A 291 -10.50 14.01 6.34
N GLY A 292 -9.87 14.10 7.50
CA GLY A 292 -8.50 14.57 7.65
C GLY A 292 -7.89 14.16 8.98
N GLU A 293 -6.62 13.77 8.93
CA GLU A 293 -5.84 13.25 10.04
C GLU A 293 -4.37 13.59 9.78
N THR A 294 -3.75 14.23 10.75
CA THR A 294 -2.34 14.63 10.66
C THR A 294 -1.41 13.54 11.19
N CYS A 295 -0.14 13.62 10.83
CA CYS A 295 0.91 12.74 11.35
C CYS A 295 1.06 12.80 12.89
N GLU A 296 0.55 13.85 13.54
CA GLU A 296 0.61 14.01 15.00
C GLU A 296 -0.11 12.88 15.74
N THR A 297 -1.10 12.23 15.12
CA THR A 297 -1.83 11.14 15.77
C THR A 297 -0.97 9.90 16.05
N TYR A 298 0.20 9.77 15.43
CA TYR A 298 1.16 8.73 15.80
C TYR A 298 1.76 8.97 17.18
N PHE A 299 1.90 10.23 17.59
CA PHE A 299 2.41 10.62 18.91
C PHE A 299 1.31 10.67 19.96
N ASP A 300 0.13 11.17 19.58
CA ASP A 300 -1.01 11.35 20.47
C ASP A 300 -2.27 10.70 19.88
N PRO A 301 -2.65 9.50 20.36
CA PRO A 301 -3.88 8.82 19.96
C PRO A 301 -5.17 9.54 20.34
N THR A 302 -5.15 10.70 21.01
CA THR A 302 -6.36 11.53 21.18
C THR A 302 -6.65 12.39 19.94
N LEU A 303 -5.73 12.42 18.98
CA LEU A 303 -5.83 13.16 17.72
C LEU A 303 -6.31 12.31 16.54
N LYS A 304 -6.80 11.08 16.77
CA LYS A 304 -7.29 10.22 15.67
C LYS A 304 -8.35 10.93 14.85
N GLY A 305 -8.22 10.85 13.53
CA GLY A 305 -9.17 11.49 12.61
C GLY A 305 -9.23 13.02 12.74
N LYS A 306 -8.19 13.68 13.28
CA LYS A 306 -8.12 15.14 13.39
C LYS A 306 -7.02 15.71 12.50
N GLY A 307 -7.44 16.55 11.57
CA GLY A 307 -6.58 17.26 10.64
C GLY A 307 -7.40 18.04 9.60
N PRO A 308 -6.75 18.82 8.73
CA PRO A 308 -7.44 19.40 7.59
C PRO A 308 -7.92 18.30 6.64
N ALA A 309 -9.05 18.52 5.98
CA ALA A 309 -9.57 17.57 5.01
C ALA A 309 -8.56 17.35 3.87
N THR A 310 -8.34 16.09 3.50
CA THR A 310 -7.49 15.74 2.35
C THR A 310 -8.31 14.94 1.35
N PRO A 311 -8.06 15.08 0.03
CA PRO A 311 -8.75 14.28 -0.98
C PRO A 311 -8.52 12.78 -0.76
N THR A 312 -7.29 12.38 -0.41
CA THR A 312 -6.92 10.98 -0.18
C THR A 312 -7.69 10.37 1.01
N GLN A 313 -7.66 11.00 2.18
CA GLN A 313 -8.29 10.43 3.37
C GLN A 313 -9.82 10.52 3.31
N THR A 314 -10.36 11.54 2.65
CA THR A 314 -11.79 11.60 2.32
C THR A 314 -12.20 10.42 1.45
N ALA A 315 -11.41 10.08 0.42
CA ALA A 315 -11.68 8.93 -0.42
C ALA A 315 -11.64 7.60 0.35
N TRP A 316 -10.67 7.40 1.26
CA TRP A 316 -10.63 6.24 2.16
C TRP A 316 -11.89 6.15 3.03
N ALA A 317 -12.31 7.25 3.64
CA ALA A 317 -13.54 7.28 4.43
C ALA A 317 -14.78 6.94 3.59
N LEU A 318 -14.93 7.50 2.39
CA LEU A 318 -16.03 7.19 1.48
C LEU A 318 -16.05 5.71 1.08
N MET A 319 -14.91 5.15 0.71
CA MET A 319 -14.81 3.73 0.36
C MET A 319 -15.11 2.81 1.55
N THR A 320 -14.83 3.26 2.77
CA THR A 320 -15.22 2.54 4.01
C THR A 320 -16.74 2.46 4.15
N LEU A 321 -17.41 3.62 4.05
CA LEU A 321 -18.86 3.72 4.15
C LEU A 321 -19.55 2.89 3.05
N MET A 322 -19.06 2.93 1.82
CA MET A 322 -19.61 2.11 0.74
C MET A 322 -19.37 0.60 0.93
N ALA A 323 -18.20 0.21 1.44
CA ALA A 323 -17.86 -1.20 1.69
C ALA A 323 -18.79 -1.85 2.74
N VAL A 324 -19.23 -1.08 3.74
CA VAL A 324 -20.18 -1.56 4.75
C VAL A 324 -21.65 -1.33 4.39
N GLY A 325 -21.93 -0.78 3.20
CA GLY A 325 -23.29 -0.48 2.75
C GLY A 325 -23.95 0.71 3.45
N ASP A 326 -23.17 1.62 4.05
CA ASP A 326 -23.67 2.83 4.69
C ASP A 326 -23.72 3.99 3.67
N TYR A 327 -24.91 4.20 3.11
CA TYR A 327 -25.20 5.26 2.15
C TYR A 327 -25.87 6.49 2.80
N GLY A 328 -25.54 6.76 4.06
CA GLY A 328 -26.11 7.88 4.83
C GLY A 328 -25.60 9.28 4.41
N PRO A 329 -26.07 10.34 5.11
CA PRO A 329 -25.74 11.74 4.80
C PRO A 329 -24.23 12.04 4.83
N GLU A 330 -23.46 11.35 5.68
CA GLU A 330 -22.02 11.54 5.77
C GLU A 330 -21.32 11.16 4.45
N LEU A 331 -21.77 10.08 3.79
CA LEU A 331 -21.24 9.67 2.49
C LEU A 331 -21.50 10.77 1.44
N GLN A 332 -22.73 11.28 1.37
CA GLN A 332 -23.10 12.33 0.40
C GLN A 332 -22.26 13.59 0.60
N ARG A 333 -22.11 14.06 1.85
CA ARG A 333 -21.29 15.24 2.16
C ARG A 333 -19.83 15.07 1.76
N GLY A 334 -19.27 13.87 1.90
CA GLY A 334 -17.90 13.59 1.45
C GLY A 334 -17.75 13.57 -0.06
N VAL A 335 -18.73 13.02 -0.78
CA VAL A 335 -18.76 13.09 -2.25
C VAL A 335 -18.84 14.54 -2.72
N GLU A 336 -19.73 15.34 -2.14
CA GLU A 336 -19.85 16.78 -2.42
C GLU A 336 -18.55 17.54 -2.11
N HIS A 337 -17.87 17.18 -1.01
CA HIS A 337 -16.56 17.73 -0.67
C HIS A 337 -15.53 17.47 -1.77
N LEU A 338 -15.38 16.22 -2.23
CA LEU A 338 -14.44 15.89 -3.31
C LEU A 338 -14.78 16.62 -4.61
N LEU A 339 -16.06 16.66 -4.99
CA LEU A 339 -16.49 17.34 -6.22
C LEU A 339 -16.26 18.86 -6.15
N SER A 340 -16.50 19.48 -5.00
CA SER A 340 -16.32 20.93 -4.82
C SER A 340 -14.86 21.38 -4.71
N THR A 341 -13.94 20.47 -4.39
CA THR A 341 -12.51 20.73 -4.25
C THR A 341 -11.68 20.26 -5.46
N GLN A 342 -12.32 19.63 -6.45
CA GLN A 342 -11.66 19.27 -7.70
C GLN A 342 -11.24 20.53 -8.46
N ARG A 343 -9.99 20.54 -8.94
CA ARG A 343 -9.45 21.62 -9.76
C ARG A 343 -10.01 21.58 -11.19
N PRO A 344 -9.95 22.70 -11.93
CA PRO A 344 -10.40 22.74 -13.33
C PRO A 344 -9.68 21.76 -14.27
N ASP A 345 -8.47 21.32 -13.93
CA ASP A 345 -7.70 20.30 -14.68
C ASP A 345 -8.06 18.85 -14.28
N GLY A 346 -9.03 18.68 -13.38
CA GLY A 346 -9.51 17.38 -12.91
C GLY A 346 -8.71 16.78 -11.76
N THR A 347 -7.64 17.44 -11.30
CA THR A 347 -6.81 16.99 -10.17
C THR A 347 -7.32 17.53 -8.84
N TRP A 348 -6.73 17.08 -7.73
CA TRP A 348 -6.92 17.70 -6.41
C TRP A 348 -5.59 18.22 -5.87
N ASP A 349 -5.64 19.24 -5.02
CA ASP A 349 -4.50 19.67 -4.24
C ASP A 349 -4.45 18.90 -2.91
N GLU A 350 -3.25 18.48 -2.51
CA GLU A 350 -2.98 17.86 -1.22
C GLU A 350 -1.60 18.31 -0.75
N THR A 351 -1.55 18.95 0.41
CA THR A 351 -0.29 19.42 1.02
C THR A 351 0.11 18.63 2.25
N GLU A 352 -0.85 17.94 2.87
CA GLU A 352 -0.60 17.07 4.00
C GLU A 352 0.05 15.76 3.55
N PHE A 353 0.96 15.22 4.37
CA PHE A 353 1.44 13.86 4.16
C PHE A 353 0.38 12.85 4.57
N THR A 354 0.12 11.91 3.67
CA THR A 354 -0.84 10.83 3.84
C THR A 354 -0.16 9.45 3.88
N GLY A 355 1.13 9.38 3.55
CA GLY A 355 1.97 8.19 3.67
C GLY A 355 2.85 8.18 4.91
N THR A 356 3.20 6.98 5.38
CA THR A 356 4.07 6.78 6.55
C THR A 356 5.13 5.74 6.22
N GLY A 357 6.41 6.10 6.31
CA GLY A 357 7.50 5.12 6.26
C GLY A 357 7.75 4.51 7.64
N PHE A 358 8.04 5.39 8.62
CA PHE A 358 8.28 5.01 10.01
C PHE A 358 7.46 5.91 10.93
N PRO A 359 6.45 5.36 11.63
CA PRO A 359 5.64 6.14 12.56
C PRO A 359 6.52 6.96 13.52
N LYS A 360 6.16 8.24 13.73
CA LYS A 360 6.89 9.21 14.59
C LYS A 360 8.23 9.70 14.04
N VAL A 361 8.71 9.17 12.92
CA VAL A 361 10.07 9.44 12.43
C VAL A 361 10.07 9.94 10.99
N TYR A 362 9.33 9.26 10.11
CA TYR A 362 9.46 9.43 8.67
C TYR A 362 8.11 9.30 7.96
N TYR A 363 7.68 10.39 7.32
CA TYR A 363 6.41 10.51 6.61
C TYR A 363 6.65 10.75 5.12
N LEU A 364 5.66 10.38 4.31
CA LEU A 364 5.79 10.29 2.85
C LEU A 364 4.68 11.08 2.16
N GLU A 365 5.07 11.76 1.07
CA GLU A 365 4.14 12.28 0.09
C GLU A 365 4.01 11.29 -1.08
N TYR A 366 2.88 10.58 -1.14
CA TYR A 366 2.51 9.83 -2.33
C TYR A 366 1.77 10.75 -3.30
N THR A 367 2.51 11.35 -4.23
CA THR A 367 1.97 12.41 -5.10
C THR A 367 0.76 11.99 -5.95
N MET A 368 0.61 10.70 -6.24
CA MET A 368 -0.53 10.15 -7.01
C MET A 368 -1.79 9.93 -6.18
N TYR A 369 -1.70 9.85 -4.84
CA TYR A 369 -2.83 9.51 -3.96
C TYR A 369 -3.99 10.49 -4.08
N ARG A 370 -3.65 11.78 -4.15
CA ARG A 370 -4.61 12.88 -4.32
C ARG A 370 -5.47 12.75 -5.58
N ASN A 371 -5.09 11.92 -6.55
CA ASN A 371 -5.83 11.73 -7.79
C ASN A 371 -6.43 10.33 -7.89
N ASN A 372 -5.66 9.29 -7.58
CA ASN A 372 -6.09 7.92 -7.78
C ASN A 372 -7.22 7.52 -6.80
N PHE A 373 -7.15 7.90 -5.53
CA PHE A 373 -8.15 7.54 -4.52
C PHE A 373 -9.46 8.29 -4.69
N PRO A 374 -9.50 9.63 -4.91
CA PRO A 374 -10.74 10.32 -5.22
C PRO A 374 -11.42 9.76 -6.47
N LEU A 375 -10.65 9.50 -7.54
CA LEU A 375 -11.18 8.90 -8.76
C LEU A 375 -11.82 7.53 -8.48
N GLN A 376 -11.14 6.70 -7.71
CA GLN A 376 -11.63 5.38 -7.31
C GLN A 376 -12.92 5.49 -6.48
N ALA A 377 -12.92 6.32 -5.43
CA ALA A 377 -14.07 6.49 -4.55
C ALA A 377 -15.30 7.03 -5.31
N LEU A 378 -15.12 8.04 -6.16
CA LEU A 378 -16.21 8.57 -7.00
C LEU A 378 -16.70 7.53 -8.03
N GLY A 379 -15.80 6.71 -8.56
CA GLY A 379 -16.13 5.59 -9.45
C GLY A 379 -17.03 4.55 -8.78
N ILE A 380 -16.64 4.10 -7.59
CA ILE A 380 -17.42 3.16 -6.77
C ILE A 380 -18.79 3.77 -6.42
N TYR A 381 -18.81 5.05 -6.03
CA TYR A 381 -20.05 5.74 -5.70
C TYR A 381 -21.00 5.83 -6.89
N ARG A 382 -20.50 6.18 -8.09
CA ARG A 382 -21.30 6.20 -9.32
C ARG A 382 -21.93 4.83 -9.60
N LYS A 383 -21.15 3.76 -9.46
CA LYS A 383 -21.66 2.38 -9.64
C LYS A 383 -22.75 2.03 -8.62
N ALA A 384 -22.63 2.51 -7.38
CA ALA A 384 -23.65 2.32 -6.35
C ALA A 384 -24.95 3.12 -6.63
N LEU A 385 -24.84 4.29 -7.27
CA LEU A 385 -26.00 5.03 -7.77
C LEU A 385 -26.70 4.27 -8.90
N ASP A 386 -25.93 3.78 -9.87
CA ASP A 386 -26.46 3.06 -11.04
C ASP A 386 -27.16 1.75 -10.64
N SER A 387 -26.69 1.08 -9.59
CA SER A 387 -27.31 -0.12 -9.02
C SER A 387 -28.49 0.16 -8.09
N GLY A 388 -28.77 1.44 -7.79
CA GLY A 388 -29.84 1.87 -6.89
C GLY A 388 -29.56 1.69 -5.40
N LEU A 389 -28.32 1.38 -5.02
CA LEU A 389 -27.91 1.23 -3.61
C LEU A 389 -27.78 2.59 -2.90
N ALA A 390 -27.36 3.64 -3.64
CA ALA A 390 -27.08 4.96 -3.09
C ALA A 390 -28.18 6.02 -3.36
N ARG A 391 -29.47 5.63 -3.42
CA ARG A 391 -30.55 6.59 -3.69
C ARG A 391 -30.76 7.53 -2.49
N ALA A 392 -30.77 8.84 -2.77
CA ALA A 392 -31.07 9.91 -1.82
C ALA A 392 -32.52 9.88 -1.31
#